data_AF-A0A1G8E9P0-F1
#
_entry.id   AF-A0A1G8E9P0-F1
#
_cell.length_a   1.000
_cell.length_b   1.000
_cell.length_c   1.000
_cell.angle_alpha   90.00
_cell.angle_beta   90.00
_cell.angle_gamma   90.00
#
_symmetry.space_group_name_H-M   'P 1'
#
loop_
_entity.id
_entity.type
_entity.pdbx_description
1 polymer ?
#
loop_
_entity_poly.entity_id
_entity_poly.type
_entity_poly.pdbx_seq_one_letter_code
_entity_poly.pdbx_strand_id
1 'polypeptide(L)'
;MNHFAFSSTAFATQNLSVMENTDPYSVIYELFDFADLSRIREYHWEYLKSTVTGSFNKELTRQERSMLVFYHEMLGKLVEAAHIINEQYKVLRRLRLGHDDLQSILTNPVKSVNEKIIDLIITIVRPERIYQVGHCKDAPENPRVVRSYMVVLASDKMFCDKWKIFIESVCVGLGSVLVSFIENSELIKILSLGHSFYSQFCVPENCLYGCDARSENTSTPENAVSIHDTPAL
;
A
#
# COMPACT_ATOMS: atom_id res chain seq x y z
N MET A 1 -46.69 18.08 5.96
CA MET A 1 -45.37 17.76 5.38
C MET A 1 -44.38 18.79 5.89
N ASN A 2 -43.62 18.45 6.94
CA ASN A 2 -42.61 19.35 7.51
C ASN A 2 -41.27 19.07 6.85
N HIS A 3 -40.79 20.02 6.03
CA HIS A 3 -39.40 20.05 5.58
C HIS A 3 -38.52 20.39 6.78
N PHE A 4 -37.88 19.38 7.37
CA PHE A 4 -36.70 19.59 8.21
C PHE A 4 -35.55 20.03 7.30
N ALA A 5 -35.37 21.34 7.18
CA ALA A 5 -34.12 21.90 6.71
C ALA A 5 -33.06 21.58 7.77
N PHE A 6 -32.28 20.51 7.54
CA PHE A 6 -31.02 20.34 8.25
C PHE A 6 -30.10 21.48 7.81
N SER A 7 -30.09 22.54 8.62
CA SER A 7 -29.04 23.54 8.56
C SER A 7 -27.72 22.82 8.81
N SER A 8 -26.93 22.65 7.76
CA SER A 8 -25.56 22.11 7.81
C SER A 8 -24.65 23.12 8.52
N THR A 9 -24.90 23.37 9.80
CA THR A 9 -23.91 23.98 10.66
C THR A 9 -22.86 22.92 10.91
N ALA A 10 -21.78 22.93 10.13
CA ALA A 10 -20.56 22.23 10.49
C ALA A 10 -20.23 22.66 11.92
N PHE A 11 -20.41 21.76 12.89
CA PHE A 11 -20.07 22.03 14.26
C PHE A 11 -18.57 22.34 14.28
N ALA A 12 -18.22 23.58 14.60
CA ALA A 12 -16.83 23.96 14.75
C ALA A 12 -16.20 23.03 15.78
N THR A 13 -15.10 22.39 15.40
CA THR A 13 -14.33 21.52 16.30
C THR A 13 -13.84 22.37 17.47
N GLN A 14 -14.17 22.00 18.70
CA GLN A 14 -13.80 22.81 19.87
C GLN A 14 -12.32 22.69 20.23
N ASN A 15 -11.72 21.52 19.97
CA ASN A 15 -10.37 21.20 20.46
C ASN A 15 -9.29 21.20 19.37
N LEU A 16 -9.67 21.20 18.08
CA LEU A 16 -8.70 21.24 16.99
C LEU A 16 -8.37 22.69 16.63
N SER A 17 -7.09 23.00 16.52
CA SER A 17 -6.60 24.25 15.95
C SER A 17 -7.00 24.39 14.47
N VAL A 18 -6.84 25.60 13.93
CA VAL A 18 -7.10 25.87 12.51
C VAL A 18 -6.21 25.01 11.59
N MET A 19 -4.96 24.76 12.02
CA MET A 19 -4.01 23.95 11.27
C MET A 19 -4.44 22.47 11.28
N GLU A 20 -4.82 21.93 12.44
CA GLU A 20 -5.29 20.54 12.57
C GLU A 20 -6.62 20.30 11.86
N ASN A 21 -7.48 21.31 11.73
CA ASN A 21 -8.68 21.22 10.89
C ASN A 21 -8.36 21.12 9.41
N THR A 22 -7.27 21.75 8.97
CA THR A 22 -6.81 21.71 7.58
C THR A 22 -6.11 20.39 7.27
N ASP A 23 -5.36 19.85 8.24
CA ASP A 23 -4.70 18.54 8.15
C ASP A 23 -4.96 17.68 9.39
N PRO A 24 -6.11 16.97 9.46
CA PRO A 24 -6.44 16.10 10.60
C PRO A 24 -5.48 14.92 10.78
N TYR A 25 -4.73 14.55 9.74
CA TYR A 25 -3.75 13.47 9.83
C TYR A 25 -2.58 13.84 10.73
N SER A 26 -2.27 15.13 10.89
CA SER A 26 -1.22 15.60 11.79
C SER A 26 -1.48 15.20 13.24
N VAL A 27 -2.72 15.32 13.72
CA VAL A 27 -3.15 14.93 15.08
C VAL A 27 -3.01 13.43 15.29
N ILE A 28 -3.45 12.65 14.31
CA ILE A 28 -3.33 11.19 14.33
C ILE A 28 -1.85 10.80 14.38
N TYR A 29 -1.03 11.46 13.56
CA TYR A 29 0.41 11.22 13.51
C TYR A 29 1.06 11.53 14.86
N GLU A 30 0.76 12.69 15.45
CA GLU A 30 1.27 13.10 16.76
C GLU A 30 0.87 12.13 17.88
N LEU A 31 -0.38 11.65 17.90
CA LEU A 31 -0.85 10.66 18.86
C LEU A 31 0.00 9.38 18.82
N PHE A 32 0.32 8.88 17.63
CA PHE A 32 1.10 7.66 17.45
C PHE A 32 2.62 7.88 17.46
N ASP A 33 3.07 9.12 17.43
CA ASP A 33 4.46 9.51 17.71
C ASP A 33 4.69 9.54 19.23
N PHE A 34 3.68 9.98 19.99
CA PHE A 34 3.69 9.96 21.44
C PHE A 34 3.73 8.53 22.03
N ALA A 35 2.93 7.61 21.48
CA ALA A 35 2.87 6.23 21.95
C ALA A 35 2.44 5.25 20.85
N ASP A 36 2.97 4.02 20.87
CA ASP A 36 2.49 2.97 19.97
C ASP A 36 1.08 2.49 20.37
N LEU A 37 0.43 1.73 19.47
CA LEU A 37 -0.93 1.25 19.70
C LEU A 37 -1.04 0.38 20.96
N SER A 38 -0.01 -0.44 21.25
CA SER A 38 0.01 -1.32 22.42
C SER A 38 -0.03 -0.49 23.71
N ARG A 39 0.80 0.55 23.77
CA ARG A 39 0.89 1.45 24.92
C ARG A 39 -0.36 2.31 25.08
N ILE A 40 -0.96 2.78 23.98
CA ILE A 40 -2.25 3.49 24.04
C ILE A 40 -3.34 2.57 24.58
N ARG A 41 -3.39 1.30 24.16
CA ARG A 41 -4.34 0.30 24.70
C ARG A 41 -4.15 0.09 26.20
N GLU A 42 -2.91 0.03 26.68
CA GLU A 42 -2.61 -0.03 28.12
C GLU A 42 -3.15 1.19 28.86
N TYR A 43 -2.84 2.41 28.39
CA TYR A 43 -3.35 3.64 29.01
C TYR A 43 -4.87 3.70 29.02
N HIS A 44 -5.49 3.27 27.93
CA HIS A 44 -6.94 3.21 27.80
C HIS A 44 -7.54 2.22 28.82
N TRP A 45 -6.93 1.06 29.04
CA TRP A 45 -7.34 0.09 30.04
C TRP A 45 -7.16 0.59 31.48
N GLU A 46 -6.01 1.20 31.79
CA GLU A 46 -5.76 1.81 33.10
C GLU A 46 -6.77 2.93 33.40
N TYR A 47 -7.12 3.74 32.40
CA TYR A 47 -8.14 4.78 32.52
C TYR A 47 -9.53 4.21 32.79
N LEU A 48 -9.91 3.10 32.13
CA LEU A 48 -11.18 2.44 32.42
C LEU A 48 -11.21 1.93 33.86
N LYS A 49 -10.14 1.26 34.29
CA LYS A 49 -10.05 0.75 35.66
C LYS A 49 -10.19 1.87 36.66
N SER A 50 -9.42 2.96 36.52
CA SER A 50 -9.51 4.07 37.48
C SER A 50 -10.90 4.72 37.51
N THR A 51 -11.57 4.80 36.36
CA THR A 51 -12.93 5.35 36.26
C THR A 51 -13.97 4.40 36.84
N VAL A 52 -13.86 3.09 36.63
CA VAL A 52 -14.87 2.08 37.02
C VAL A 52 -14.65 1.51 38.43
N THR A 53 -13.42 1.40 38.92
CA THR A 53 -13.11 0.94 40.28
C THR A 53 -12.95 2.08 41.27
N GLY A 54 -12.85 3.32 40.79
CA GLY A 54 -12.80 4.51 41.63
C GLY A 54 -14.07 4.72 42.47
N SER A 55 -13.92 5.48 43.56
CA SER A 55 -15.01 5.91 44.43
C SER A 55 -16.01 6.86 43.75
N PHE A 56 -15.74 7.26 42.50
CA PHE A 56 -16.56 8.14 41.66
C PHE A 56 -17.94 7.56 41.32
N ASN A 57 -18.10 6.23 41.38
CA ASN A 57 -19.29 5.53 40.85
C ASN A 57 -20.46 5.40 41.82
N LYS A 58 -20.41 6.08 42.98
CA LYS A 58 -21.47 5.97 43.99
C LYS A 58 -22.78 6.63 43.55
N GLU A 59 -22.72 7.57 42.61
CA GLU A 59 -23.89 8.36 42.16
C GLU A 59 -24.47 7.87 40.83
N LEU A 60 -23.73 7.05 40.08
CA LEU A 60 -24.18 6.57 38.77
C LEU A 60 -25.16 5.41 38.91
N THR A 61 -26.19 5.43 38.08
CA THR A 61 -27.09 4.30 37.86
C THR A 61 -26.38 3.15 37.15
N ARG A 62 -26.98 1.95 37.21
CA ARG A 62 -26.47 0.79 36.47
C ARG A 62 -26.41 1.05 34.96
N GLN A 63 -27.41 1.77 34.43
CA GLN A 63 -27.48 2.08 33.00
C GLN A 63 -26.36 3.04 32.59
N GLU A 64 -26.10 4.09 33.36
CA GLU A 64 -25.01 5.04 33.09
C GLU A 64 -23.64 4.36 33.12
N ARG A 65 -23.40 3.47 34.10
CA ARG A 65 -22.16 2.67 34.12
C ARG A 65 -22.01 1.81 32.87
N SER A 66 -23.09 1.18 32.41
CA SER A 66 -23.07 0.41 31.17
C SER A 66 -22.78 1.28 29.94
N MET A 67 -23.33 2.49 29.89
CA MET A 67 -23.08 3.44 28.80
C MET A 67 -21.63 3.93 28.78
N LEU A 68 -21.02 4.16 29.95
CA LEU A 68 -19.61 4.54 30.04
C LEU A 68 -18.68 3.44 29.52
N VAL A 69 -18.95 2.17 29.87
CA VAL A 69 -18.19 1.03 29.34
C VAL A 69 -18.33 0.94 27.82
N PHE A 70 -19.56 1.06 27.31
CA PHE A 70 -19.79 1.04 25.86
C PHE A 70 -19.08 2.20 25.13
N TYR A 71 -19.14 3.41 25.69
CA TYR A 71 -18.44 4.57 25.13
C TYR A 71 -16.93 4.35 25.08
N HIS A 72 -16.36 3.77 26.15
CA HIS A 72 -14.94 3.40 26.19
C HIS A 72 -14.59 2.39 25.10
N GLU A 73 -15.38 1.32 24.90
CA GLU A 73 -15.16 0.38 23.79
C GLU A 73 -15.15 1.08 22.42
N MET A 74 -16.04 2.05 22.22
CA MET A 74 -16.11 2.82 20.98
C MET A 74 -14.88 3.72 20.79
N LEU A 75 -14.36 4.34 21.85
CA LEU A 75 -13.09 5.07 21.80
C LEU A 75 -11.93 4.14 21.45
N GLY A 76 -11.88 2.94 22.01
CA GLY A 76 -10.88 1.93 21.67
C GLY A 76 -10.89 1.58 20.18
N LYS A 77 -12.08 1.31 19.62
CA LYS A 77 -12.24 1.06 18.18
C LYS A 77 -11.83 2.26 17.32
N LEU A 78 -12.13 3.48 17.76
CA LEU A 78 -11.75 4.69 17.06
C LEU A 78 -10.24 4.88 17.02
N VAL A 79 -9.54 4.62 18.14
CA VAL A 79 -8.07 4.65 18.20
C VAL A 79 -7.47 3.60 17.27
N GLU A 80 -8.01 2.38 17.23
CA GLU A 80 -7.53 1.34 16.32
C GLU A 80 -7.75 1.71 14.85
N ALA A 81 -8.92 2.24 14.51
CA ALA A 81 -9.20 2.75 13.18
C ALA A 81 -8.24 3.91 12.82
N ALA A 82 -7.98 4.82 13.75
CA ALA A 82 -7.02 5.90 13.57
C ALA A 82 -5.59 5.38 13.37
N HIS A 83 -5.19 4.30 14.07
CA HIS A 83 -3.90 3.65 13.87
C HIS A 83 -3.77 3.10 12.45
N ILE A 84 -4.79 2.38 11.99
CA ILE A 84 -4.83 1.86 10.61
C ILE A 84 -4.64 3.04 9.65
N ILE A 85 -5.45 4.09 9.77
CA ILE A 85 -5.37 5.31 8.95
C ILE A 85 -3.97 5.93 8.99
N ASN A 86 -3.35 6.02 10.17
CA ASN A 86 -2.00 6.56 10.34
C ASN A 86 -0.97 5.76 9.54
N GLU A 87 -1.00 4.44 9.62
CA GLU A 87 -0.08 3.58 8.90
C GLU A 87 -0.27 3.74 7.38
N GLN A 88 -1.51 3.87 6.90
CA GLN A 88 -1.77 4.22 5.49
C GLN A 88 -1.16 5.57 5.13
N TYR A 89 -1.35 6.57 6.00
CA TYR A 89 -0.84 7.91 5.78
C TYR A 89 0.69 7.95 5.78
N LYS A 90 1.36 7.20 6.66
CA LYS A 90 2.82 7.06 6.67
C LYS A 90 3.34 6.45 5.36
N VAL A 91 2.63 5.48 4.79
CA VAL A 91 2.97 4.94 3.45
C VAL A 91 2.85 6.06 2.42
N LEU A 92 1.70 6.73 2.34
CA LEU A 92 1.49 7.84 1.39
C LEU A 92 2.46 9.00 1.58
N ARG A 93 2.83 9.32 2.82
CA ARG A 93 3.78 10.39 3.15
C ARG A 93 5.19 9.99 2.74
N ARG A 94 5.61 8.73 2.92
CA ARG A 94 6.88 8.24 2.35
C ARG A 94 6.89 8.35 0.83
N LEU A 95 5.77 8.09 0.17
CA LEU A 95 5.62 8.29 -1.28
C LEU A 95 5.72 9.76 -1.70
N ARG A 96 5.22 10.69 -0.87
CA ARG A 96 5.32 12.14 -1.11
C ARG A 96 6.67 12.75 -0.77
N LEU A 97 7.30 12.30 0.32
CA LEU A 97 8.60 12.80 0.79
C LEU A 97 9.75 12.36 -0.14
N GLY A 98 9.55 11.30 -0.92
CA GLY A 98 10.45 10.92 -2.00
C GLY A 98 10.33 11.78 -3.26
N HIS A 99 9.66 12.95 -3.27
CA HIS A 99 9.49 13.72 -4.50
C HIS A 99 10.83 14.03 -5.20
N ASP A 100 11.88 14.33 -4.43
CA ASP A 100 13.23 14.54 -4.97
C ASP A 100 13.79 13.25 -5.60
N ASP A 101 13.59 12.11 -4.94
CA ASP A 101 13.97 10.80 -5.47
C ASP A 101 13.17 10.46 -6.75
N LEU A 102 11.86 10.76 -6.77
CA LEU A 102 11.01 10.53 -7.93
C LEU A 102 11.44 11.42 -9.10
N GLN A 103 11.71 12.70 -8.85
CA GLN A 103 12.23 13.59 -9.88
C GLN A 103 13.60 13.12 -10.38
N SER A 104 14.47 12.60 -9.51
CA SER A 104 15.75 12.03 -9.93
C SER A 104 15.57 10.82 -10.86
N ILE A 105 14.57 9.96 -10.60
CA ILE A 105 14.22 8.84 -11.48
C ILE A 105 13.72 9.36 -12.84
N LEU A 106 12.79 10.32 -12.83
CA LEU A 106 12.17 10.85 -14.05
C LEU A 106 13.16 11.61 -14.94
N THR A 107 14.08 12.35 -14.33
CA THR A 107 15.05 13.20 -15.03
C THR A 107 16.32 12.46 -15.45
N ASN A 108 16.52 11.20 -15.04
CA ASN A 108 17.71 10.43 -15.39
C ASN A 108 17.88 10.30 -16.92
N PRO A 109 18.92 10.87 -17.54
CA PRO A 109 19.07 10.86 -18.99
C PRO A 109 19.53 9.51 -19.56
N VAL A 110 20.04 8.61 -18.70
CA VAL A 110 20.59 7.31 -19.11
C VAL A 110 19.50 6.27 -19.31
N LYS A 111 18.41 6.38 -18.53
CA LYS A 111 17.31 5.41 -18.54
C LYS A 111 16.31 5.72 -19.64
N SER A 112 15.86 4.68 -20.32
CA SER A 112 14.72 4.74 -21.22
C SER A 112 13.44 5.11 -20.47
N VAL A 113 12.44 5.61 -21.21
CA VAL A 113 11.11 5.92 -20.64
C VAL A 113 10.51 4.72 -19.89
N ASN A 114 10.64 3.51 -20.43
CA ASN A 114 10.10 2.31 -19.79
C ASN A 114 10.80 1.99 -18.47
N GLU A 115 12.13 2.07 -18.42
CA GLU A 115 12.90 1.84 -17.20
C GLU A 115 12.52 2.83 -16.11
N LYS A 116 12.34 4.11 -16.45
CA LYS A 116 11.88 5.14 -15.50
C LYS A 116 10.51 4.81 -14.90
N ILE A 117 9.58 4.35 -15.74
CA ILE A 117 8.23 3.97 -15.27
C ILE A 117 8.31 2.73 -14.38
N ILE A 118 9.11 1.73 -14.75
CA ILE A 118 9.31 0.52 -13.95
C ILE A 118 9.90 0.87 -12.59
N ASP A 119 10.98 1.67 -12.54
CA ASP A 119 11.60 2.12 -11.30
C ASP A 119 10.62 2.88 -10.41
N LEU A 120 9.81 3.75 -11.02
CA LEU A 120 8.77 4.49 -10.33
C LEU A 120 7.75 3.54 -9.69
N ILE A 121 7.26 2.53 -10.43
CA ILE A 121 6.34 1.51 -9.92
C ILE A 121 7.00 0.71 -8.78
N ILE A 122 8.27 0.30 -8.93
CA ILE A 122 9.00 -0.44 -7.89
C ILE A 122 9.12 0.38 -6.61
N THR A 123 9.54 1.65 -6.73
CA THR A 123 9.70 2.56 -5.59
C THR A 123 8.38 2.81 -4.87
N ILE A 124 7.27 2.95 -5.61
CA ILE A 124 5.97 3.28 -5.03
C ILE A 124 5.27 2.06 -4.43
N VAL A 125 5.28 0.93 -5.15
CA VAL A 125 4.37 -0.19 -4.90
C VAL A 125 5.09 -1.40 -4.31
N ARG A 126 6.40 -1.55 -4.54
CA ARG A 126 7.19 -2.75 -4.19
C ARG A 126 6.50 -4.05 -4.65
N PRO A 127 6.21 -4.19 -5.95
CA PRO A 127 5.48 -5.33 -6.45
C PRO A 127 6.29 -6.61 -6.37
N GLU A 128 5.63 -7.76 -6.50
CA GLU A 128 6.33 -9.02 -6.77
C GLU A 128 6.78 -9.09 -8.23
N ARG A 129 5.90 -8.69 -9.15
CA ARG A 129 6.15 -8.75 -10.59
C ARG A 129 5.52 -7.59 -11.33
N ILE A 130 6.12 -7.18 -12.44
CA ILE A 130 5.55 -6.19 -13.37
C ILE A 130 5.56 -6.79 -14.78
N TYR A 131 4.40 -6.82 -15.41
CA TYR A 131 4.24 -7.27 -16.79
C TYR A 131 3.88 -6.09 -17.71
N GLN A 132 4.45 -6.06 -18.90
CA GLN A 132 3.98 -5.17 -19.96
C GLN A 132 2.69 -5.73 -20.58
N VAL A 133 1.67 -4.89 -20.71
CA VAL A 133 0.41 -5.22 -21.37
C VAL A 133 0.31 -4.45 -22.69
N GLY A 134 0.06 -5.16 -23.78
CA GLY A 134 -0.07 -4.59 -25.13
C GLY A 134 1.22 -4.61 -25.95
N HIS A 135 1.06 -4.48 -27.27
CA HIS A 135 2.17 -4.48 -28.23
C HIS A 135 2.77 -3.09 -28.38
N CYS A 136 3.84 -2.83 -27.62
CA CYS A 136 4.71 -1.69 -27.86
C CYS A 136 6.17 -2.07 -27.63
N LYS A 137 6.62 -3.14 -28.29
CA LYS A 137 8.01 -3.60 -28.16
C LYS A 137 9.00 -2.66 -28.88
N ASP A 138 8.54 -1.90 -29.89
CA ASP A 138 9.43 -1.13 -30.76
C ASP A 138 8.92 0.27 -31.14
N ALA A 139 7.92 0.82 -30.44
CA ALA A 139 7.52 2.18 -30.78
C ALA A 139 8.64 3.14 -30.37
N PRO A 140 9.10 4.03 -31.28
CA PRO A 140 9.98 5.13 -30.89
C PRO A 140 9.33 5.91 -29.75
N GLU A 141 10.10 6.76 -29.03
CA GLU A 141 9.67 7.62 -27.93
C GLU A 141 8.54 8.60 -28.32
N ASN A 142 7.40 8.06 -28.71
CA ASN A 142 6.25 8.76 -29.19
C ASN A 142 5.33 8.91 -27.98
N PRO A 143 5.09 10.15 -27.53
CA PRO A 143 4.26 10.41 -26.36
C PRO A 143 2.80 9.97 -26.54
N ARG A 144 2.37 9.66 -27.78
CA ARG A 144 1.03 9.13 -28.09
C ARG A 144 0.86 7.64 -27.79
N VAL A 145 1.96 6.93 -27.54
CA VAL A 145 1.91 5.51 -27.18
C VAL A 145 1.38 5.38 -25.77
N VAL A 146 0.31 4.60 -25.62
CA VAL A 146 -0.22 4.20 -24.31
C VAL A 146 0.59 3.00 -23.81
N ARG A 147 1.32 3.18 -22.72
CA ARG A 147 2.09 2.13 -22.06
C ARG A 147 1.26 1.54 -20.93
N SER A 148 0.89 0.27 -21.05
CA SER A 148 0.07 -0.40 -20.03
C SER A 148 0.91 -1.41 -19.26
N TYR A 149 0.78 -1.41 -17.94
CA TYR A 149 1.50 -2.31 -17.04
C TYR A 149 0.51 -3.05 -16.12
N MET A 150 0.74 -4.35 -15.94
CA MET A 150 0.07 -5.18 -14.94
C MET A 150 1.03 -5.44 -13.79
N VAL A 151 0.67 -4.98 -12.60
CA VAL A 151 1.50 -5.02 -11.40
C VAL A 151 0.94 -6.06 -10.44
N VAL A 152 1.78 -7.04 -10.09
CA VAL A 152 1.40 -8.15 -9.21
C VAL A 152 1.87 -7.87 -7.79
N LEU A 153 0.95 -7.96 -6.83
CA LEU A 153 1.18 -7.68 -5.41
C LEU A 153 1.22 -8.97 -4.58
N ALA A 154 2.05 -8.99 -3.53
CA ALA A 154 2.17 -10.12 -2.61
C ALA A 154 0.89 -10.36 -1.80
N SER A 155 0.41 -9.30 -1.15
CA SER A 155 -0.90 -9.22 -0.50
C SER A 155 -1.19 -7.76 -0.20
N ASP A 156 -2.44 -7.34 -0.33
CA ASP A 156 -3.00 -6.03 0.03
C ASP A 156 -3.47 -5.19 -1.18
N LYS A 157 -4.80 -5.09 -1.32
CA LYS A 157 -5.48 -4.22 -2.30
C LYS A 157 -5.71 -2.80 -1.79
N MET A 158 -5.38 -2.47 -0.53
CA MET A 158 -5.94 -1.27 0.14
C MET A 158 -5.60 0.06 -0.53
N PHE A 159 -4.69 0.11 -1.51
CA PHE A 159 -4.29 1.36 -2.16
C PHE A 159 -4.18 1.30 -3.67
N CYS A 160 -4.66 0.24 -4.34
CA CYS A 160 -4.52 0.09 -5.78
C CYS A 160 -5.02 1.32 -6.56
N ASP A 161 -6.20 1.85 -6.22
CA ASP A 161 -6.76 3.03 -6.91
C ASP A 161 -5.94 4.30 -6.66
N LYS A 162 -5.45 4.49 -5.43
CA LYS A 162 -4.64 5.66 -5.07
C LYS A 162 -3.26 5.60 -5.73
N TRP A 163 -2.62 4.43 -5.74
CA TRP A 163 -1.35 4.22 -6.42
C TRP A 163 -1.50 4.36 -7.92
N LYS A 164 -2.58 3.83 -8.50
CA LYS A 164 -2.90 4.01 -9.92
C LYS A 164 -2.92 5.49 -10.28
N ILE A 165 -3.79 6.26 -9.63
CA ILE A 165 -3.95 7.69 -9.90
C ILE A 165 -2.62 8.42 -9.71
N PHE A 166 -1.87 8.11 -8.65
CA PHE A 166 -0.59 8.75 -8.37
C PHE A 166 0.45 8.44 -9.45
N ILE A 167 0.70 7.17 -9.79
CA ILE A 167 1.67 6.76 -10.81
C ILE A 167 1.31 7.36 -12.17
N GLU A 168 0.05 7.25 -12.58
CA GLU A 168 -0.43 7.79 -13.85
C GLU A 168 -0.26 9.32 -13.90
N SER A 169 -0.51 10.03 -12.80
CA SER A 169 -0.32 11.49 -12.72
C SER A 169 1.16 11.92 -12.78
N VAL A 170 2.06 11.16 -12.15
CA VAL A 170 3.50 11.45 -12.12
C VAL A 170 4.14 11.16 -13.48
N CYS A 171 3.61 10.16 -14.21
CA CYS A 171 4.09 9.76 -15.53
C CYS A 171 3.61 10.63 -16.70
N VAL A 172 2.77 11.65 -16.48
CA VAL A 172 2.21 12.47 -17.58
C VAL A 172 3.32 13.06 -18.49
N GLY A 173 4.47 13.45 -17.92
CA GLY A 173 5.62 13.96 -18.69
C GLY A 173 6.35 12.89 -19.52
N LEU A 174 6.15 11.61 -19.22
CA LEU A 174 6.74 10.46 -19.92
C LEU A 174 5.80 9.86 -20.99
N GLY A 175 4.56 10.34 -21.06
CA GLY A 175 3.52 9.89 -21.99
C GLY A 175 2.30 9.30 -21.29
N SER A 176 1.41 8.66 -22.05
CA SER A 176 0.23 8.01 -21.48
C SER A 176 0.62 6.68 -20.86
N VAL A 177 0.45 6.57 -19.54
CA VAL A 177 0.72 5.34 -18.77
C VAL A 177 -0.59 4.86 -18.15
N LEU A 178 -0.83 3.55 -18.22
CA LEU A 178 -1.93 2.87 -17.54
C LEU A 178 -1.37 1.79 -16.64
N VAL A 179 -1.82 1.77 -15.39
CA VAL A 179 -1.40 0.75 -14.41
C VAL A 179 -2.61 -0.01 -13.90
N SER A 180 -2.50 -1.33 -13.89
CA SER A 180 -3.49 -2.24 -13.31
C SER A 180 -2.82 -3.11 -12.24
N PHE A 181 -3.57 -3.46 -11.21
CA PHE A 181 -3.06 -4.24 -10.08
C PHE A 181 -3.81 -5.56 -9.94
N ILE A 182 -3.10 -6.62 -9.56
CA ILE A 182 -3.67 -7.92 -9.23
C ILE A 182 -2.89 -8.58 -8.10
N GLU A 183 -3.56 -9.27 -7.19
CA GLU A 183 -2.88 -10.08 -6.18
C GLU A 183 -2.32 -11.36 -6.82
N ASN A 184 -1.15 -11.81 -6.35
CA ASN A 184 -0.51 -12.99 -6.89
C ASN A 184 -1.39 -14.25 -6.77
N SER A 185 -2.05 -14.43 -5.62
CA SER A 185 -2.98 -15.55 -5.39
C SER A 185 -4.16 -15.55 -6.36
N GLU A 186 -4.71 -14.37 -6.66
CA GLU A 186 -5.79 -14.17 -7.62
C GLU A 186 -5.31 -14.43 -9.06
N LEU A 187 -4.13 -13.92 -9.42
CA LEU A 187 -3.53 -14.15 -10.73
C LEU A 187 -3.32 -15.65 -10.99
N ILE A 188 -2.77 -16.39 -10.02
CA ILE A 188 -2.57 -17.85 -10.13
C ILE A 188 -3.91 -18.57 -10.38
N LYS A 189 -4.96 -18.18 -9.65
CA LYS A 189 -6.31 -18.73 -9.81
C LYS A 189 -6.89 -18.41 -11.19
N ILE A 190 -6.71 -17.19 -11.70
CA ILE A 190 -7.23 -16.78 -13.01
C ILE A 190 -6.48 -17.49 -14.14
N LEU A 191 -5.18 -17.69 -14.00
CA LEU A 191 -4.36 -18.43 -14.96
C LEU A 191 -4.71 -19.92 -15.01
N SER A 192 -5.00 -20.55 -13.86
CA SER A 192 -5.42 -21.96 -13.84
C SER A 192 -6.78 -22.19 -14.50
N LEU A 193 -7.62 -21.15 -14.57
CA LEU A 193 -8.88 -21.15 -15.30
C LEU A 193 -8.71 -20.87 -16.81
N GLY A 194 -7.49 -20.63 -17.29
CA GLY A 194 -7.21 -20.39 -18.71
C GLY A 194 -7.73 -19.05 -19.23
N HIS A 195 -7.77 -18.02 -18.37
CA HIS A 195 -8.24 -16.69 -18.79
C HIS A 195 -7.32 -16.08 -19.85
N SER A 196 -7.82 -15.94 -21.08
CA SER A 196 -7.05 -15.55 -22.28
C SER A 196 -6.16 -14.32 -22.09
N PHE A 197 -6.70 -13.23 -21.53
CA PHE A 197 -5.95 -12.00 -21.30
C PHE A 197 -4.69 -12.21 -20.43
N TYR A 198 -4.84 -12.81 -19.24
CA TYR A 198 -3.70 -13.03 -18.34
C TYR A 198 -2.76 -14.09 -18.90
N SER A 199 -3.28 -15.14 -19.55
CA SER A 199 -2.45 -16.14 -20.22
C SER A 199 -1.62 -15.57 -21.36
N GLN A 200 -2.10 -14.53 -22.04
CA GLN A 200 -1.37 -13.86 -23.12
C GLN A 200 -0.29 -12.89 -22.59
N PHE A 201 -0.58 -12.15 -21.52
CA PHE A 201 0.29 -11.06 -21.06
C PHE A 201 1.17 -11.41 -19.86
N CYS A 202 0.75 -12.29 -18.96
CA CYS A 202 1.50 -12.67 -17.76
C CYS A 202 2.46 -13.85 -18.03
N VAL A 203 3.25 -13.72 -19.09
CA VAL A 203 4.27 -14.70 -19.53
C VAL A 203 5.68 -14.16 -19.27
N PRO A 204 6.71 -15.02 -19.15
CA PRO A 204 8.09 -14.59 -18.87
C PRO A 204 8.61 -13.52 -19.84
N GLU A 205 8.24 -13.58 -21.12
CA GLU A 205 8.69 -12.66 -22.18
C GLU A 205 8.15 -11.23 -22.04
N ASN A 206 7.12 -11.04 -21.20
CA ASN A 206 6.53 -9.74 -20.91
C ASN A 206 6.82 -9.31 -19.46
N CYS A 207 7.53 -10.14 -18.68
CA CYS A 207 7.91 -9.82 -17.31
C CYS A 207 9.08 -8.83 -17.33
N LEU A 208 8.82 -7.59 -16.95
CA LEU A 208 9.82 -6.51 -16.89
C LEU A 208 10.54 -6.46 -15.55
N TYR A 209 9.94 -7.03 -14.51
CA TYR A 209 10.48 -7.08 -13.16
C TYR A 209 9.92 -8.29 -12.42
N GLY A 210 10.78 -8.99 -11.68
CA GLY A 210 10.41 -10.06 -10.75
C GLY A 210 11.30 -10.02 -9.51
N CYS A 211 10.68 -9.94 -8.33
CA CYS A 211 11.37 -10.08 -7.06
C CYS A 211 11.58 -11.59 -6.80
N ASP A 212 12.71 -12.13 -7.23
CA ASP A 212 13.05 -13.54 -7.00
C ASP A 212 13.34 -13.81 -5.52
N ALA A 213 12.30 -14.03 -4.72
CA ALA A 213 12.43 -14.47 -3.34
C ALA A 213 12.91 -15.94 -3.20
N ARG A 214 13.33 -16.59 -4.30
CA ARG A 214 13.64 -18.04 -4.35
C ARG A 214 14.92 -18.43 -5.10
N SER A 215 15.79 -17.49 -5.51
CA SER A 215 17.03 -17.87 -6.22
C SER A 215 18.21 -18.23 -5.32
N GLU A 216 18.00 -18.43 -4.01
CA GLU A 216 18.98 -19.09 -3.15
C GLU A 216 18.52 -20.53 -2.89
N ASN A 217 19.31 -21.50 -3.38
CA ASN A 217 19.26 -22.95 -3.07
C ASN A 217 18.51 -23.86 -4.04
N THR A 218 19.00 -23.97 -5.28
CA THR A 218 19.09 -25.28 -5.96
C THR A 218 20.27 -25.28 -6.93
N SER A 219 21.50 -25.30 -6.39
CA SER A 219 22.63 -25.88 -7.10
C SER A 219 22.63 -27.39 -6.85
N THR A 220 21.97 -28.13 -7.74
CA THR A 220 22.12 -29.58 -7.81
C THR A 220 23.53 -29.87 -8.35
N PRO A 221 24.39 -30.66 -7.67
CA PRO A 221 25.67 -31.04 -8.24
C PRO A 221 25.43 -32.08 -9.34
N GLU A 222 25.76 -31.71 -10.58
CA GLU A 222 25.86 -32.68 -11.67
C GLU A 222 27.01 -33.65 -11.40
N ASN A 223 26.64 -34.90 -11.10
CA ASN A 223 27.51 -36.05 -11.24
C ASN A 223 27.90 -36.22 -12.71
N ALA A 224 29.19 -36.17 -13.01
CA ALA A 224 29.76 -36.79 -14.21
C ALA A 224 30.82 -37.80 -13.79
N VAL A 225 30.50 -39.08 -14.03
CA VAL A 225 31.36 -40.26 -13.80
C VAL A 225 32.31 -40.44 -14.98
N SER A 226 33.59 -40.65 -14.64
CA SER A 226 34.67 -41.46 -15.23
C SER A 226 34.48 -42.11 -16.62
N ILE A 227 35.56 -42.10 -17.44
CA ILE A 227 36.36 -43.28 -17.86
C ILE A 227 37.45 -42.81 -18.84
N HIS A 228 38.72 -43.11 -18.56
CA HIS A 228 39.63 -43.72 -19.54
C HIS A 228 40.92 -44.22 -18.84
N ASP A 229 40.92 -45.51 -18.54
CA ASP A 229 42.12 -46.31 -18.39
C ASP A 229 42.85 -46.41 -19.74
N THR A 230 44.16 -46.25 -19.74
CA THR A 230 45.04 -46.52 -20.90
C THR A 230 46.05 -47.60 -20.48
N PRO A 231 46.29 -48.65 -21.29
CA PRO A 231 47.25 -49.68 -20.96
C PRO A 231 48.68 -49.30 -21.38
N ALA A 232 49.63 -49.98 -20.74
CA ALA A 232 51.07 -49.82 -20.83
C ALA A 232 51.69 -50.12 -22.21
N LEU A 233 52.85 -49.49 -22.45
CA LEU A 233 54.03 -50.06 -23.10
C LEU A 233 55.28 -49.46 -22.44
#